data_AF-E0S960-F1
#
_entry.id   AF-E0S960-F1
#
_cell.length_a   1.000
_cell.length_b   1.000
_cell.length_c   1.000
_cell.angle_alpha   90.00
_cell.angle_beta   90.00
_cell.angle_gamma   90.00
#
_symmetry.space_group_name_H-M   'P 1'
#
loop_
_entity.id
_entity.type
_entity.pdbx_description
1 polymer ?
#
loop_
_entity_poly.entity_id
_entity_poly.type
_entity_poly.pdbx_seq_one_letter_code
_entity_poly.pdbx_strand_id
1 'polypeptide(L)'
;MEGTWNHNVKDEDGGKLNRSSGIDEKIDILSKVSDNPFDVLSRSLYKKIKISNEECPVGDNRMEDAIFEELLVRNKEKPKVEDEKILYGIFTSMVLMADIEIQAQEQKMYKFPFELETKNDGSPLFRRMYSEYLIAIKSAFREYKKNNTKFCVKLKNNFLLFDSCLKATAGLKKELIRNEIVFEEEGSFLIIKGLEIALVFDYIVNIPISSSFCIPFILSQNPFENGILFSVKLQKKRAIREGKRILYSYELLGPFWADDYKDLIPFCTKIT
;
A
#
# COMPACT_ATOMS: atom_id res chain seq x y z
N MET A 1 15.22 -46.57 -41.10
CA MET A 1 14.29 -45.45 -41.39
C MET A 1 15.00 -44.19 -40.93
N GLU A 2 15.47 -43.40 -41.89
CA GLU A 2 16.17 -42.14 -41.63
C GLU A 2 15.23 -40.97 -41.92
N GLY A 3 15.44 -39.85 -41.23
CA GLY A 3 14.59 -38.66 -41.32
C GLY A 3 15.40 -37.40 -41.04
N THR A 4 16.17 -36.97 -42.03
CA THR A 4 16.87 -35.67 -42.07
C THR A 4 15.96 -34.61 -42.71
N TRP A 5 16.55 -33.60 -43.40
CA TRP A 5 15.94 -32.44 -44.10
C TRP A 5 15.80 -31.21 -43.18
N ASN A 6 16.77 -30.28 -43.13
CA ASN A 6 17.32 -29.33 -44.13
C ASN A 6 16.38 -28.20 -44.59
N HIS A 7 16.76 -27.00 -44.16
CA HIS A 7 17.01 -25.77 -44.93
C HIS A 7 16.26 -25.43 -46.24
N ASN A 8 15.92 -24.14 -46.28
CA ASN A 8 15.91 -23.22 -47.44
C ASN A 8 14.77 -23.30 -48.47
N VAL A 9 13.96 -22.24 -48.45
CA VAL A 9 13.20 -21.69 -49.58
C VAL A 9 14.17 -21.00 -50.56
N LYS A 10 13.94 -21.17 -51.88
CA LYS A 10 14.21 -20.28 -53.05
C LYS A 10 14.27 -21.14 -54.34
N ASP A 11 13.94 -20.67 -55.55
CA ASP A 11 13.60 -19.33 -56.07
C ASP A 11 12.66 -19.43 -57.32
N GLU A 12 12.06 -18.30 -57.74
CA GLU A 12 11.61 -17.95 -59.12
C GLU A 12 10.48 -18.80 -59.81
N ASP A 13 9.71 -18.34 -60.83
CA ASP A 13 9.67 -17.09 -61.64
C ASP A 13 8.21 -16.73 -62.11
N GLY A 14 7.96 -15.46 -62.47
CA GLY A 14 6.98 -14.95 -63.46
C GLY A 14 5.45 -15.09 -63.24
N GLY A 15 4.58 -14.10 -63.55
CA GLY A 15 4.79 -12.71 -64.01
C GLY A 15 3.56 -12.08 -64.71
N LYS A 16 3.53 -10.72 -64.79
CA LYS A 16 2.57 -9.81 -65.49
C LYS A 16 1.19 -9.52 -64.82
N LEU A 17 0.48 -8.43 -65.17
CA LEU A 17 0.84 -6.99 -65.31
C LEU A 17 -0.44 -6.12 -65.53
N ASN A 18 -0.51 -4.91 -64.94
CA ASN A 18 -1.11 -3.63 -65.43
C ASN A 18 -1.43 -2.73 -64.22
N ARG A 19 -0.85 -1.52 -64.07
CA ARG A 19 -1.15 -0.22 -64.73
C ARG A 19 -2.56 0.31 -64.40
N SER A 20 -2.77 1.56 -63.95
CA SER A 20 -1.93 2.67 -63.40
C SER A 20 -2.90 3.73 -62.81
N SER A 21 -2.62 4.92 -62.28
CA SER A 21 -1.47 5.80 -61.89
C SER A 21 -2.08 7.03 -61.17
N GLY A 22 -1.42 7.85 -60.35
CA GLY A 22 -0.04 7.90 -59.82
C GLY A 22 0.29 9.32 -59.31
N ILE A 23 1.40 9.49 -58.55
CA ILE A 23 1.96 10.79 -58.06
C ILE A 23 1.07 11.45 -56.96
N ASP A 24 1.57 11.91 -55.80
CA ASP A 24 2.76 12.75 -55.58
C ASP A 24 3.61 12.44 -54.32
N GLU A 25 4.72 13.18 -54.16
CA GLU A 25 5.86 12.94 -53.26
C GLU A 25 5.60 12.97 -51.73
N LYS A 26 6.38 12.15 -50.98
CA LYS A 26 7.17 12.68 -49.86
C LYS A 26 8.38 11.83 -49.45
N ILE A 27 9.52 12.53 -49.40
CA ILE A 27 10.89 12.15 -49.08
C ILE A 27 11.03 11.32 -47.78
N ASP A 28 11.84 10.26 -47.84
CA ASP A 28 12.26 9.45 -46.69
C ASP A 28 13.28 10.17 -45.78
N ILE A 29 13.19 9.94 -44.46
CA ILE A 29 14.02 10.62 -43.46
C ILE A 29 15.34 9.88 -43.25
N LEU A 30 16.39 10.27 -43.99
CA LEU A 30 17.77 9.84 -43.74
C LEU A 30 18.41 10.58 -42.55
N SER A 31 18.01 10.22 -41.32
CA SER A 31 18.67 10.68 -40.10
C SER A 31 20.00 9.96 -39.89
N LYS A 32 21.10 10.53 -40.39
CA LYS A 32 22.44 10.17 -39.92
C LYS A 32 22.62 10.67 -38.48
N VAL A 33 23.07 9.79 -37.59
CA VAL A 33 23.51 10.16 -36.24
C VAL A 33 24.76 11.04 -36.35
N SER A 34 24.87 12.05 -35.48
CA SER A 34 26.04 12.93 -35.36
C SER A 34 26.71 12.69 -34.01
N ASP A 35 27.95 12.19 -34.03
CA ASP A 35 28.67 11.74 -32.83
C ASP A 35 29.29 12.89 -32.00
N ASN A 36 28.67 14.07 -31.99
CA ASN A 36 29.20 15.29 -31.34
C ASN A 36 28.25 15.86 -30.27
N PRO A 37 28.57 15.75 -28.97
CA PRO A 37 27.61 15.96 -27.87
C PRO A 37 27.29 17.43 -27.51
N PHE A 38 27.65 18.42 -28.33
CA PHE A 38 27.48 19.85 -28.01
C PHE A 38 26.65 20.66 -29.03
N ASP A 39 26.07 20.05 -30.06
CA ASP A 39 25.43 20.75 -31.18
C ASP A 39 24.03 21.36 -30.88
N VAL A 40 23.63 21.40 -29.60
CA VAL A 40 22.30 21.88 -29.15
C VAL A 40 22.21 23.42 -29.05
N LEU A 41 23.34 24.12 -29.08
CA LEU A 41 23.42 25.58 -28.86
C LEU A 41 23.64 26.41 -30.15
N SER A 42 23.74 25.77 -31.32
CA SER A 42 24.27 26.38 -32.55
C SER A 42 23.21 26.86 -33.56
N ARG A 43 22.19 27.64 -33.14
CA ARG A 43 21.44 28.63 -33.99
C ARG A 43 20.34 29.38 -33.23
N SER A 44 20.71 30.48 -32.59
CA SER A 44 19.78 31.57 -32.28
C SER A 44 19.58 32.50 -33.49
N LEU A 45 18.72 33.51 -33.32
CA LEU A 45 18.51 34.69 -34.18
C LEU A 45 17.54 34.57 -35.39
N TYR A 46 16.34 35.13 -35.15
CA TYR A 46 15.55 36.00 -36.04
C TYR A 46 15.37 35.66 -37.53
N LYS A 47 14.10 35.48 -37.92
CA LYS A 47 13.62 35.89 -39.25
C LYS A 47 12.27 36.61 -39.14
N LYS A 48 12.30 37.95 -39.17
CA LYS A 48 11.09 38.76 -39.45
C LYS A 48 10.65 38.51 -40.89
N ILE A 49 9.38 38.24 -41.11
CA ILE A 49 8.73 38.27 -42.43
C ILE A 49 7.56 39.26 -42.35
N LYS A 50 7.32 40.01 -43.43
CA LYS A 50 6.30 41.06 -43.50
C LYS A 50 4.91 40.47 -43.78
N ILE A 51 3.89 41.20 -43.34
CA ILE A 51 2.50 41.03 -43.76
C ILE A 51 2.36 41.39 -45.25
N SER A 52 1.55 40.63 -45.97
CA SER A 52 0.89 41.02 -47.22
C SER A 52 -0.61 40.95 -47.02
N ASN A 53 -1.34 41.99 -47.40
CA ASN A 53 -2.80 42.04 -47.24
C ASN A 53 -3.50 41.28 -48.38
N GLU A 54 -4.38 40.34 -48.02
CA GLU A 54 -5.54 39.96 -48.82
C GLU A 54 -6.75 39.91 -47.88
N GLU A 55 -7.90 40.45 -48.31
CA GLU A 55 -9.06 40.69 -47.43
C GLU A 55 -10.20 39.71 -47.69
N CYS A 56 -10.61 38.99 -46.63
CA CYS A 56 -11.96 38.41 -46.44
C CYS A 56 -12.40 37.31 -47.44
N PRO A 57 -13.30 36.36 -47.04
CA PRO A 57 -14.64 36.67 -46.54
C PRO A 57 -14.88 36.33 -45.06
N VAL A 58 -16.02 36.81 -44.55
CA VAL A 58 -16.51 36.57 -43.19
C VAL A 58 -17.00 35.13 -43.03
N GLY A 59 -16.32 34.36 -42.18
CA GLY A 59 -16.94 33.23 -41.46
C GLY A 59 -17.44 33.72 -40.10
N ASP A 60 -18.66 33.35 -39.69
CA ASP A 60 -19.24 33.73 -38.40
C ASP A 60 -18.56 32.95 -37.26
N ASN A 61 -17.38 33.42 -36.87
CA ASN A 61 -16.47 32.72 -35.97
C ASN A 61 -16.88 32.87 -34.49
N ARG A 62 -18.13 32.50 -34.18
CA ARG A 62 -18.62 32.19 -32.83
C ARG A 62 -17.98 30.89 -32.36
N MET A 63 -16.66 30.90 -32.18
CA MET A 63 -15.87 29.77 -31.69
C MET A 63 -16.06 29.63 -30.17
N GLU A 64 -17.29 29.30 -29.80
CA GLU A 64 -17.76 28.76 -28.52
C GLU A 64 -16.98 29.27 -27.30
N ASP A 65 -17.28 30.50 -26.85
CA ASP A 65 -16.83 31.02 -25.55
C ASP A 65 -17.10 30.02 -24.41
N ALA A 66 -18.17 29.20 -24.53
CA ALA A 66 -18.47 28.09 -23.64
C ALA A 66 -17.34 27.05 -23.50
N ILE A 67 -16.62 26.72 -24.58
CA ILE A 67 -15.45 25.82 -24.52
C ILE A 67 -14.29 26.51 -23.80
N PHE A 68 -14.11 27.82 -24.02
CA PHE A 68 -13.05 28.57 -23.35
C PHE A 68 -13.37 28.81 -21.86
N GLU A 69 -14.63 28.99 -21.49
CA GLU A 69 -15.10 28.97 -20.10
C GLU A 69 -14.96 27.58 -19.47
N GLU A 70 -15.30 26.49 -20.17
CA GLU A 70 -15.12 25.12 -19.65
C GLU A 70 -13.64 24.75 -19.43
N LEU A 71 -12.73 25.34 -20.20
CA LEU A 71 -11.27 25.25 -19.99
C LEU A 71 -10.75 26.20 -18.89
N LEU A 72 -11.37 27.36 -18.67
CA LEU A 72 -11.00 28.35 -17.64
C LEU A 72 -11.63 28.08 -16.27
N VAL A 73 -12.75 27.36 -16.23
CA VAL A 73 -13.19 26.62 -15.05
C VAL A 73 -12.10 25.56 -14.81
N ARG A 74 -11.10 25.96 -14.01
CA ARG A 74 -10.34 25.01 -13.19
C ARG A 74 -11.37 24.08 -12.58
N ASN A 75 -11.39 22.84 -13.05
CA ASN A 75 -12.04 21.76 -12.35
C ASN A 75 -11.62 21.91 -10.90
N LYS A 76 -12.59 22.18 -10.02
CA LYS A 76 -12.36 22.05 -8.59
C LYS A 76 -12.14 20.55 -8.41
N GLU A 77 -10.87 20.12 -8.50
CA GLU A 77 -10.45 18.81 -8.02
C GLU A 77 -11.18 18.66 -6.69
N LYS A 78 -12.11 17.68 -6.62
CA LYS A 78 -12.78 17.36 -5.35
C LYS A 78 -11.64 17.26 -4.35
N PRO A 79 -11.61 18.12 -3.31
CA PRO A 79 -10.40 18.35 -2.54
C PRO A 79 -9.91 16.97 -2.14
N LYS A 80 -8.71 16.60 -2.62
CA LYS A 80 -8.17 15.25 -2.41
C LYS A 80 -8.27 15.04 -0.92
N VAL A 81 -9.19 14.14 -0.53
CA VAL A 81 -9.35 13.80 0.88
C VAL A 81 -7.97 13.30 1.25
N GLU A 82 -7.29 14.01 2.13
CA GLU A 82 -6.03 13.52 2.66
C GLU A 82 -6.40 12.22 3.35
N ASP A 83 -6.11 11.08 2.71
CA ASP A 83 -6.48 9.76 3.20
C ASP A 83 -6.00 9.67 4.64
N GLU A 84 -6.95 9.75 5.59
CA GLU A 84 -6.61 10.07 6.98
C GLU A 84 -5.64 9.02 7.49
N LYS A 85 -4.37 9.42 7.69
CA LYS A 85 -3.22 8.51 7.79
C LYS A 85 -3.56 7.32 8.69
N ILE A 86 -3.87 6.19 8.06
CA ILE A 86 -4.52 5.07 8.75
C ILE A 86 -3.59 4.66 9.89
N LEU A 87 -4.14 4.69 11.11
CA LEU A 87 -3.37 4.61 12.34
C LEU A 87 -2.77 3.20 12.51
N TYR A 88 -1.59 2.96 11.95
CA TYR A 88 -0.98 1.65 11.90
C TYR A 88 -0.52 1.17 13.29
N GLY A 89 -1.16 0.13 13.82
CA GLY A 89 -0.78 -0.48 15.09
C GLY A 89 -1.88 -1.35 15.71
N ILE A 90 -1.58 -1.87 16.90
CA ILE A 90 -2.54 -2.58 17.77
C ILE A 90 -3.10 -1.61 18.80
N PHE A 91 -4.40 -1.39 18.76
CA PHE A 91 -5.15 -0.49 19.66
C PHE A 91 -6.00 -1.30 20.64
N THR A 92 -6.18 -0.80 21.87
CA THR A 92 -7.00 -1.47 22.91
C THR A 92 -8.43 -0.97 22.98
N SER A 93 -8.66 0.25 22.49
CA SER A 93 -9.98 0.83 22.31
C SER A 93 -9.98 1.91 21.21
N MET A 94 -11.15 2.16 20.62
CA MET A 94 -11.42 3.30 19.73
C MET A 94 -12.83 3.81 19.99
N VAL A 95 -12.97 5.12 20.18
CA VAL A 95 -14.28 5.78 20.32
C VAL A 95 -14.75 6.25 18.96
N LEU A 96 -16.02 5.98 18.65
CA LEU A 96 -16.68 6.31 17.40
C LEU A 96 -17.93 7.15 17.67
N MET A 97 -18.22 8.12 16.79
CA MET A 97 -19.37 9.01 16.86
C MET A 97 -20.07 9.05 15.49
N ALA A 98 -21.13 8.27 15.33
CA ALA A 98 -21.85 8.14 14.06
C ALA A 98 -23.23 8.82 14.12
N ASP A 99 -23.70 9.42 13.02
CA ASP A 99 -25.07 9.94 12.90
C ASP A 99 -26.10 8.84 12.57
N ILE A 100 -25.64 7.73 12.00
CA ILE A 100 -26.41 6.51 11.71
C ILE A 100 -26.14 5.44 12.78
N GLU A 101 -27.16 4.64 13.11
CA GLU A 101 -27.00 3.46 13.96
C GLU A 101 -26.27 2.32 13.21
N ILE A 102 -25.03 2.05 13.62
CA ILE A 102 -24.23 0.93 13.13
C ILE A 102 -24.67 -0.37 13.81
N GLN A 103 -24.97 -1.40 13.02
CA GLN A 103 -25.17 -2.76 13.53
C GLN A 103 -23.81 -3.39 13.84
N ALA A 104 -23.54 -3.57 15.14
CA ALA A 104 -22.27 -4.11 15.63
C ALA A 104 -22.09 -5.60 15.25
N GLN A 105 -20.96 -5.92 14.62
CA GLN A 105 -20.48 -7.29 14.51
C GLN A 105 -19.46 -7.58 15.64
N GLU A 106 -19.46 -8.82 16.12
CA GLU A 106 -18.50 -9.31 17.10
C GLU A 106 -17.43 -10.14 16.39
N GLN A 107 -16.19 -9.64 16.35
CA GLN A 107 -15.09 -10.37 15.70
C GLN A 107 -14.30 -11.17 16.72
N LYS A 108 -14.16 -12.47 16.49
CA LYS A 108 -13.28 -13.35 17.27
C LYS A 108 -11.83 -13.13 16.85
N MET A 109 -10.94 -13.08 17.84
CA MET A 109 -9.50 -12.93 17.66
C MET A 109 -8.74 -13.72 18.72
N TYR A 110 -7.46 -13.99 18.46
CA TYR A 110 -6.56 -14.74 19.32
C TYR A 110 -5.35 -13.89 19.67
N LYS A 111 -4.95 -13.86 20.94
CA LYS A 111 -3.81 -13.06 21.44
C LYS A 111 -2.86 -13.84 22.33
N PHE A 112 -1.59 -13.43 22.40
CA PHE A 112 -0.68 -13.85 23.46
C PHE A 112 0.41 -12.78 23.70
N PRO A 113 0.82 -12.47 24.93
CA PRO A 113 0.25 -12.94 26.21
C PRO A 113 -1.08 -12.25 26.52
N PHE A 114 -1.53 -12.28 27.79
CA PHE A 114 -2.79 -11.64 28.18
C PHE A 114 -2.77 -10.12 28.05
N GLU A 115 -1.64 -9.48 28.37
CA GLU A 115 -1.44 -8.03 28.30
C GLU A 115 -0.54 -7.64 27.12
N LEU A 116 -0.65 -6.40 26.64
CA LEU A 116 0.19 -5.89 25.54
C LEU A 116 1.63 -5.55 25.96
N GLU A 117 1.95 -5.62 27.27
CA GLU A 117 3.26 -5.22 27.81
C GLU A 117 3.74 -6.07 29.00
N THR A 118 3.72 -7.40 28.87
CA THR A 118 4.32 -8.29 29.88
C THR A 118 5.84 -8.13 29.93
N LYS A 119 6.32 -7.37 30.92
CA LYS A 119 7.74 -7.03 31.14
C LYS A 119 8.45 -8.11 31.97
N ASN A 120 9.77 -8.23 31.79
CA ASN A 120 10.61 -9.16 32.53
C ASN A 120 10.83 -8.72 33.99
N ASP A 121 10.12 -9.35 34.91
CA ASP A 121 10.29 -9.19 36.37
C ASP A 121 11.34 -10.17 36.96
N GLY A 122 11.96 -11.01 36.13
CA GLY A 122 12.91 -12.06 36.51
C GLY A 122 12.29 -13.33 37.09
N SER A 123 10.96 -13.35 37.31
CA SER A 123 10.24 -14.38 38.06
C SER A 123 10.18 -15.74 37.34
N PRO A 124 9.93 -16.84 38.08
CA PRO A 124 9.62 -18.13 37.47
C PRO A 124 8.36 -18.10 36.59
N LEU A 125 7.39 -17.26 36.92
CA LEU A 125 6.15 -17.08 36.13
C LEU A 125 6.46 -16.45 34.77
N PHE A 126 7.28 -15.40 34.74
CA PHE A 126 7.73 -14.78 33.49
C PHE A 126 8.51 -15.76 32.61
N ARG A 127 9.45 -16.52 33.18
CA ARG A 127 10.22 -17.55 32.44
C ARG A 127 9.32 -18.61 31.83
N ARG A 128 8.29 -19.05 32.56
CA ARG A 128 7.28 -19.97 32.03
C ARG A 128 6.48 -19.32 30.90
N MET A 129 5.97 -18.11 31.10
CA MET A 129 5.20 -17.39 30.07
C MET A 129 6.01 -17.10 28.80
N TYR A 130 7.33 -16.89 28.92
CA TYR A 130 8.25 -16.78 27.79
C TYR A 130 8.40 -18.12 27.03
N SER A 131 8.41 -19.24 27.74
CA SER A 131 8.41 -20.58 27.10
C SER A 131 7.09 -20.83 26.34
N GLU A 132 5.95 -20.46 26.93
CA GLU A 132 4.65 -20.54 26.27
C GLU A 132 4.55 -19.57 25.06
N TYR A 133 5.18 -18.39 25.13
CA TYR A 133 5.32 -17.46 24.01
C TYR A 133 6.10 -18.07 22.84
N LEU A 134 7.22 -18.75 23.12
CA LEU A 134 8.03 -19.39 22.07
C LEU A 134 7.27 -20.49 21.32
N ILE A 135 6.31 -21.16 21.98
CA ILE A 135 5.36 -22.07 21.33
C ILE A 135 4.36 -21.27 20.48
N ALA A 136 3.73 -20.25 21.07
CA ALA A 136 2.71 -19.43 20.43
C ALA A 136 3.19 -18.74 19.13
N ILE A 137 4.37 -18.09 19.16
CA ILE A 137 4.93 -17.37 18.02
C ILE A 137 5.34 -18.32 16.89
N LYS A 138 5.87 -19.50 17.21
CA LYS A 138 6.19 -20.56 16.23
C LYS A 138 4.93 -21.14 15.62
N SER A 139 3.86 -21.32 16.41
CA SER A 139 2.56 -21.79 15.92
C SER A 139 1.92 -20.77 14.96
N ALA A 140 1.84 -19.49 15.35
CA ALA A 140 1.31 -18.42 14.51
C ALA A 140 2.08 -18.28 13.18
N PHE A 141 3.42 -18.31 13.22
CA PHE A 141 4.24 -18.25 12.00
C PHE A 141 4.14 -19.51 11.13
N ARG A 142 3.94 -20.69 11.73
CA ARG A 142 3.67 -21.94 10.99
C ARG A 142 2.33 -21.88 10.25
N GLU A 143 1.26 -21.42 10.90
CA GLU A 143 -0.03 -21.25 10.22
C GLU A 143 0.04 -20.19 9.13
N TYR A 144 0.76 -19.07 9.36
CA TYR A 144 1.08 -18.08 8.32
C TYR A 144 1.78 -18.70 7.11
N LYS A 145 2.87 -19.46 7.31
CA LYS A 145 3.62 -20.09 6.21
C LYS A 145 2.86 -21.21 5.51
N LYS A 146 1.91 -21.88 6.19
CA LYS A 146 1.14 -23.01 5.63
C LYS A 146 -0.15 -22.58 4.93
N ASN A 147 -0.88 -21.64 5.53
CA ASN A 147 -2.27 -21.29 5.17
C ASN A 147 -2.42 -19.81 4.75
N ASN A 148 -1.31 -19.05 4.66
CA ASN A 148 -1.30 -17.59 4.43
C ASN A 148 -2.17 -16.79 5.43
N THR A 149 -2.29 -17.28 6.67
CA THR A 149 -3.07 -16.60 7.72
C THR A 149 -2.31 -15.40 8.25
N LYS A 150 -2.84 -14.18 8.02
CA LYS A 150 -2.24 -12.95 8.53
C LYS A 150 -2.21 -12.91 10.07
N PHE A 151 -1.13 -12.37 10.64
CA PHE A 151 -1.02 -12.07 12.07
C PHE A 151 -0.12 -10.86 12.34
N CYS A 152 -0.31 -10.21 13.49
CA CYS A 152 0.44 -9.03 13.92
C CYS A 152 1.30 -9.34 15.15
N VAL A 153 2.42 -8.63 15.30
CA VAL A 153 3.28 -8.66 16.48
C VAL A 153 3.64 -7.24 16.92
N LYS A 154 3.36 -6.88 18.18
CA LYS A 154 3.93 -5.69 18.84
C LYS A 154 5.23 -6.09 19.53
N LEU A 155 6.35 -5.52 19.08
CA LEU A 155 7.68 -5.70 19.64
C LEU A 155 8.16 -4.37 20.25
N LYS A 156 8.01 -4.22 21.58
CA LYS A 156 8.18 -2.94 22.29
C LYS A 156 7.27 -1.86 21.67
N ASN A 157 7.85 -0.82 21.07
CA ASN A 157 7.11 0.28 20.42
C ASN A 157 6.94 0.08 18.90
N ASN A 158 7.41 -1.05 18.36
CA ASN A 158 7.30 -1.39 16.94
C ASN A 158 6.15 -2.36 16.67
N PHE A 159 5.56 -2.26 15.49
CA PHE A 159 4.54 -3.19 15.01
C PHE A 159 5.02 -3.89 13.74
N LEU A 160 4.75 -5.19 13.67
CA LEU A 160 4.96 -6.04 12.50
C LEU A 160 3.62 -6.64 12.09
N LEU A 161 3.30 -6.60 10.79
CA LEU A 161 2.17 -7.29 10.18
C LEU A 161 2.73 -8.35 9.22
N PHE A 162 2.53 -9.62 9.55
CA PHE A 162 2.84 -10.75 8.69
C PHE A 162 1.63 -11.03 7.79
N ASP A 163 1.79 -10.74 6.51
CA ASP A 163 0.82 -10.95 5.43
C ASP A 163 1.61 -11.35 4.14
N SER A 164 0.99 -11.30 2.97
CA SER A 164 1.63 -11.34 1.63
C SER A 164 3.07 -10.79 1.56
N CYS A 165 3.33 -9.67 2.22
CA CYS A 165 4.65 -9.23 2.66
C CYS A 165 4.64 -8.93 4.16
N LEU A 166 5.81 -8.95 4.80
CA LEU A 166 5.97 -8.49 6.17
C LEU A 166 6.13 -6.96 6.19
N LYS A 167 5.21 -6.25 6.82
CA LYS A 167 5.27 -4.79 7.00
C LYS A 167 5.71 -4.46 8.42
N ALA A 168 6.75 -3.66 8.59
CA ALA A 168 7.29 -3.28 9.89
C ALA A 168 7.36 -1.75 10.04
N THR A 169 7.20 -1.24 11.26
CA THR A 169 7.40 0.19 11.55
C THR A 169 8.88 0.59 11.44
N ALA A 170 9.14 1.81 10.95
CA ALA A 170 10.49 2.34 10.73
C ALA A 170 11.45 2.26 11.95
N GLY A 171 10.93 2.20 13.18
CA GLY A 171 11.73 1.99 14.39
C GLY A 171 12.45 0.64 14.50
N LEU A 172 12.23 -0.31 13.56
CA LEU A 172 13.02 -1.54 13.43
C LEU A 172 14.24 -1.39 12.49
N LYS A 173 14.36 -0.28 11.73
CA LYS A 173 15.36 -0.12 10.65
C LYS A 173 16.79 -0.44 11.09
N LYS A 174 17.20 0.04 12.26
CA LYS A 174 18.54 -0.23 12.82
C LYS A 174 18.78 -1.70 13.14
N GLU A 175 17.74 -2.40 13.58
CA GLU A 175 17.82 -3.81 13.97
C GLU A 175 17.80 -4.71 12.73
N LEU A 176 17.05 -4.36 11.68
CA LEU A 176 17.10 -5.06 10.39
C LEU A 176 18.50 -4.96 9.77
N ILE A 177 19.04 -3.73 9.68
CA ILE A 177 20.40 -3.48 9.17
C ILE A 177 21.47 -4.25 9.96
N ARG A 178 21.37 -4.30 11.31
CA ARG A 178 22.34 -5.03 12.15
C ARG A 178 22.31 -6.55 11.96
N ASN A 179 21.18 -7.12 11.53
CA ASN A 179 21.06 -8.55 11.21
C ASN A 179 21.19 -8.81 9.69
N GLU A 180 21.68 -7.83 8.92
CA GLU A 180 21.89 -7.91 7.46
C GLU A 180 20.60 -8.19 6.64
N ILE A 181 19.43 -7.92 7.22
CA ILE A 181 18.11 -8.20 6.62
C ILE A 181 17.76 -7.11 5.60
N VAL A 182 17.35 -7.54 4.40
CA VAL A 182 16.96 -6.65 3.29
C VAL A 182 15.50 -6.22 3.42
N PHE A 183 15.26 -4.93 3.20
CA PHE A 183 13.93 -4.32 3.21
C PHE A 183 13.85 -3.13 2.24
N GLU A 184 12.64 -2.82 1.79
CA GLU A 184 12.30 -1.62 1.04
C GLU A 184 11.64 -0.58 1.96
N GLU A 185 11.71 0.71 1.64
CA GLU A 185 11.09 1.79 2.44
C GLU A 185 9.88 2.38 1.72
N GLU A 186 8.67 2.03 2.18
CA GLU A 186 7.40 2.54 1.66
C GLU A 186 6.76 3.49 2.70
N GLY A 187 7.04 4.79 2.56
CA GLY A 187 6.48 5.84 3.41
C GLY A 187 6.95 5.75 4.87
N SER A 188 6.08 5.29 5.76
CA SER A 188 6.39 5.06 7.20
C SER A 188 6.80 3.62 7.51
N PHE A 189 6.84 2.74 6.51
CA PHE A 189 7.00 1.29 6.68
C PHE A 189 8.26 0.76 6.03
N LEU A 190 8.79 -0.29 6.63
CA LEU A 190 9.81 -1.16 6.08
C LEU A 190 9.08 -2.40 5.54
N ILE A 191 9.28 -2.72 4.27
CA ILE A 191 8.61 -3.84 3.61
C ILE A 191 9.63 -4.94 3.38
N ILE A 192 9.35 -6.11 3.96
CA ILE A 192 10.24 -7.27 3.98
C ILE A 192 9.54 -8.40 3.19
N LYS A 193 10.25 -8.99 2.22
CA LYS A 193 9.70 -9.89 1.20
C LYS A 193 10.49 -11.21 1.15
N GLY A 194 9.85 -12.30 0.73
CA GLY A 194 10.52 -13.59 0.48
C GLY A 194 11.18 -14.24 1.71
N LEU A 195 12.48 -14.56 1.59
CA LEU A 195 13.27 -15.25 2.62
C LEU A 195 13.55 -14.36 3.84
N GLU A 196 13.70 -13.05 3.64
CA GLU A 196 13.96 -12.05 4.68
C GLU A 196 12.91 -12.10 5.82
N ILE A 197 11.66 -12.47 5.49
CA ILE A 197 10.58 -12.65 6.46
C ILE A 197 10.92 -13.74 7.49
N ALA A 198 11.66 -14.77 7.09
CA ALA A 198 12.14 -15.81 8.00
C ALA A 198 13.33 -15.34 8.85
N LEU A 199 14.21 -14.47 8.32
CA LEU A 199 15.28 -13.86 9.09
C LEU A 199 14.75 -12.90 10.17
N VAL A 200 13.70 -12.11 9.86
CA VAL A 200 13.02 -11.28 10.87
C VAL A 200 12.36 -12.15 11.95
N PHE A 201 11.74 -13.27 11.54
CA PHE A 201 11.18 -14.22 12.50
C PHE A 201 12.24 -14.85 13.41
N ASP A 202 13.37 -15.29 12.86
CA ASP A 202 14.47 -15.85 13.65
C ASP A 202 15.03 -14.82 14.64
N TYR A 203 15.30 -13.59 14.18
CA TYR A 203 15.67 -12.47 15.03
C TYR A 203 14.67 -12.29 16.19
N ILE A 204 13.36 -12.34 15.94
CA ILE A 204 12.30 -12.15 16.95
C ILE A 204 12.27 -13.26 18.00
N VAL A 205 12.54 -14.52 17.64
CA VAL A 205 12.57 -15.63 18.63
C VAL A 205 13.90 -15.73 19.37
N ASN A 206 14.97 -15.15 18.82
CA ASN A 206 16.32 -15.18 19.37
C ASN A 206 16.75 -13.87 20.07
N ILE A 207 15.83 -12.90 20.29
CA ILE A 207 16.14 -11.64 21.02
C ILE A 207 16.63 -11.95 22.45
N PRO A 208 17.83 -11.46 22.86
CA PRO A 208 18.35 -11.67 24.20
C PRO A 208 17.44 -11.12 25.32
N ILE A 209 17.17 -11.95 26.33
CA ILE A 209 16.30 -11.61 27.46
C ILE A 209 17.04 -10.69 28.45
N SER A 210 16.94 -9.38 28.23
CA SER A 210 17.38 -8.35 29.19
C SER A 210 16.35 -8.09 30.29
N SER A 211 16.71 -7.35 31.34
CA SER A 211 15.75 -6.80 32.32
C SER A 211 14.71 -5.85 31.68
N SER A 212 15.09 -5.17 30.60
CA SER A 212 14.20 -4.32 29.79
C SER A 212 13.41 -5.10 28.71
N PHE A 213 13.45 -6.43 28.74
CA PHE A 213 12.72 -7.26 27.80
C PHE A 213 11.21 -7.25 28.11
N CYS A 214 10.41 -7.32 27.05
CA CYS A 214 8.96 -7.47 27.13
C CYS A 214 8.56 -8.54 26.12
N ILE A 215 7.71 -9.49 26.53
CA ILE A 215 7.22 -10.56 25.65
C ILE A 215 6.48 -9.91 24.47
N PRO A 216 6.89 -10.18 23.21
CA PRO A 216 6.21 -9.62 22.05
C PRO A 216 4.76 -10.08 21.99
N PHE A 217 3.85 -9.11 21.82
CA PHE A 217 2.40 -9.38 21.84
C PHE A 217 1.91 -9.76 20.44
N ILE A 218 1.38 -10.97 20.32
CA ILE A 218 0.83 -11.61 19.12
C ILE A 218 -0.66 -11.31 19.03
N LEU A 219 -1.15 -10.97 17.84
CA LEU A 219 -2.58 -10.83 17.52
C LEU A 219 -2.90 -11.52 16.20
N SER A 220 -3.93 -12.35 16.15
CA SER A 220 -4.37 -13.06 14.95
C SER A 220 -5.90 -13.15 14.89
N GLN A 221 -6.45 -13.19 13.68
CA GLN A 221 -7.86 -13.58 13.47
C GLN A 221 -8.04 -15.11 13.51
N ASN A 222 -6.96 -15.87 13.32
CA ASN A 222 -6.93 -17.32 13.25
C ASN A 222 -6.31 -17.94 14.52
N PRO A 223 -6.75 -19.14 14.96
CA PRO A 223 -6.20 -19.81 16.13
C PRO A 223 -4.72 -20.19 15.96
N PHE A 224 -3.99 -20.16 17.06
CA PHE A 224 -2.62 -20.66 17.20
C PHE A 224 -2.44 -21.28 18.60
N GLU A 225 -1.43 -22.16 18.77
CA GLU A 225 -1.16 -22.80 20.08
C GLU A 225 -0.90 -21.76 21.17
N ASN A 226 -1.39 -22.03 22.39
CA ASN A 226 -1.41 -21.10 23.52
C ASN A 226 -2.17 -19.77 23.27
N GLY A 227 -2.74 -19.52 22.09
CA GLY A 227 -3.47 -18.31 21.75
C GLY A 227 -4.78 -18.16 22.56
N ILE A 228 -4.88 -17.07 23.31
CA ILE A 228 -6.06 -16.74 24.12
C ILE A 228 -7.15 -16.19 23.20
N LEU A 229 -8.23 -16.95 23.02
CA LEU A 229 -9.43 -16.48 22.34
C LEU A 229 -10.08 -15.33 23.11
N PHE A 230 -10.42 -14.27 22.39
CA PHE A 230 -11.27 -13.18 22.86
C PHE A 230 -12.14 -12.67 21.71
N SER A 231 -13.02 -11.72 22.00
CA SER A 231 -13.80 -11.02 20.98
C SER A 231 -13.55 -9.51 21.06
N VAL A 232 -13.32 -8.88 19.92
CA VAL A 232 -13.44 -7.43 19.76
C VAL A 232 -14.93 -7.09 19.63
N LYS A 233 -15.41 -6.10 20.40
CA LYS A 233 -16.84 -5.74 20.43
C LYS A 233 -17.04 -4.24 20.27
N LEU A 234 -17.88 -3.83 19.32
CA LEU A 234 -18.36 -2.46 19.18
C LEU A 234 -19.55 -2.24 20.14
N GLN A 235 -19.31 -1.58 21.28
CA GLN A 235 -20.34 -1.30 22.28
C GLN A 235 -20.98 0.06 22.06
N LYS A 236 -22.30 0.11 21.83
CA LYS A 236 -23.09 1.35 21.88
C LYS A 236 -23.11 1.88 23.32
N LYS A 237 -22.61 3.09 23.54
CA LYS A 237 -22.49 3.71 24.88
C LYS A 237 -23.66 4.62 25.21
N ARG A 238 -23.96 5.59 24.35
CA ARG A 238 -25.04 6.57 24.53
C ARG A 238 -25.42 7.24 23.22
N ALA A 239 -26.66 7.70 23.10
CA ALA A 239 -27.02 8.72 22.13
C ALA A 239 -26.71 10.11 22.72
N ILE A 240 -26.15 11.00 21.91
CA ILE A 240 -25.89 12.40 22.21
C ILE A 240 -26.72 13.24 21.25
N ARG A 241 -27.42 14.27 21.74
CA ARG A 241 -28.22 15.16 20.90
C ARG A 241 -27.45 16.45 20.63
N GLU A 242 -27.19 16.73 19.36
CA GLU A 242 -26.48 17.92 18.89
C GLU A 242 -27.45 18.80 18.10
N GLY A 243 -28.17 19.67 18.82
CA GLY A 243 -29.24 20.48 18.26
C GLY A 243 -30.39 19.66 17.67
N LYS A 244 -30.41 19.54 16.33
CA LYS A 244 -31.37 18.72 15.57
C LYS A 244 -30.86 17.32 15.23
N ARG A 245 -29.55 17.05 15.37
CA ARG A 245 -28.95 15.74 15.08
C ARG A 245 -28.95 14.85 16.33
N ILE A 246 -28.99 13.54 16.11
CA ILE A 246 -28.69 12.52 17.11
C ILE A 246 -27.41 11.84 16.64
N LEU A 247 -26.41 11.80 17.52
CA LEU A 247 -25.16 11.07 17.31
C LEU A 247 -25.13 9.88 18.25
N TYR A 248 -24.78 8.71 17.73
CA TYR A 248 -24.60 7.48 18.48
C TYR A 248 -23.12 7.31 18.80
N SER A 249 -22.81 7.34 20.10
CA SER A 249 -21.48 7.08 20.63
C SER A 249 -21.27 5.58 20.79
N TYR A 250 -20.23 5.05 20.16
CA TYR A 250 -19.78 3.66 20.31
C TYR A 250 -18.34 3.62 20.82
N GLU A 251 -17.96 2.52 21.46
CA GLU A 251 -16.57 2.20 21.77
C GLU A 251 -16.26 0.79 21.28
N LEU A 252 -15.28 0.67 20.39
CA LEU A 252 -14.69 -0.60 20.00
C LEU A 252 -13.72 -1.02 21.11
N LEU A 253 -13.90 -2.21 21.69
CA LEU A 253 -13.11 -2.70 22.83
C LEU A 253 -12.38 -4.01 22.53
N GLY A 254 -11.11 -4.07 22.95
CA GLY A 254 -10.22 -5.22 22.82
C GLY A 254 -8.95 -4.84 22.02
N PRO A 255 -7.87 -5.64 22.08
CA PRO A 255 -6.74 -5.46 21.17
C PRO A 255 -7.16 -5.78 19.72
N PHE A 256 -7.22 -4.78 18.85
CA PHE A 256 -7.49 -4.95 17.42
C PHE A 256 -6.39 -4.31 16.57
N TRP A 257 -6.26 -4.78 15.33
CA TRP A 257 -5.46 -4.12 14.30
C TRP A 257 -6.29 -3.03 13.63
N ALA A 258 -5.75 -1.82 13.45
CA ALA A 258 -6.55 -0.70 12.94
C ALA A 258 -7.11 -0.93 11.52
N ASP A 259 -6.33 -1.54 10.61
CA ASP A 259 -6.79 -1.79 9.23
C ASP A 259 -7.98 -2.76 9.17
N ASP A 260 -8.19 -3.60 10.19
CA ASP A 260 -9.34 -4.51 10.29
C ASP A 260 -10.65 -3.75 10.56
N TYR A 261 -10.56 -2.49 11.02
CA TYR A 261 -11.67 -1.63 11.40
C TYR A 261 -11.70 -0.31 10.61
N LYS A 262 -10.88 -0.19 9.55
CA LYS A 262 -10.84 0.99 8.68
C LYS A 262 -12.21 1.37 8.11
N ASP A 263 -13.09 0.38 7.89
CA ASP A 263 -14.43 0.58 7.33
C ASP A 263 -15.39 1.25 8.34
N LEU A 264 -14.98 1.40 9.61
CA LEU A 264 -15.65 2.27 10.59
C LEU A 264 -15.21 3.74 10.49
N ILE A 265 -14.05 4.05 9.90
CA ILE A 265 -13.52 5.43 9.80
C ILE A 265 -14.49 6.39 9.08
N PRO A 266 -15.17 6.03 7.97
CA PRO A 266 -16.14 6.91 7.32
C PRO A 266 -17.33 7.34 8.21
N PHE A 267 -17.60 6.61 9.30
CA PHE A 267 -18.63 6.97 10.28
C PHE A 267 -18.10 7.86 11.42
N CYS A 268 -16.83 8.26 11.41
CA CYS A 268 -16.24 9.17 12.39
C CYS A 268 -16.71 10.61 12.17
N THR A 269 -17.84 11.00 12.78
CA THR A 269 -18.22 12.41 12.88
C THR A 269 -17.24 13.13 13.81
N LYS A 270 -16.39 14.00 13.26
CA LYS A 270 -15.57 14.92 14.07
C LYS A 270 -16.50 15.93 14.77
N ILE A 271 -16.49 15.91 16.10
CA ILE A 271 -17.17 16.94 16.91
C ILE A 271 -16.36 18.24 16.77
N THR A 272 -17.05 19.34 16.46
CA THR A 272 -16.50 20.71 16.29
C THR A 272 -16.96 21.64 17.39
#